data_AF-A0A2T2NRU1-F1
#
_entry.id   AF-A0A2T2NRU1-F1
#
_cell.length_a   1.000
_cell.length_b   1.000
_cell.length_c   1.000
_cell.angle_alpha   90.00
_cell.angle_beta   90.00
_cell.angle_gamma   90.00
#
_symmetry.space_group_name_H-M   'P 1'
#
loop_
_entity.id
_entity.type
_entity.pdbx_description
1 polymer ?
#
loop_
_entity_poly.entity_id
_entity_poly.type
_entity_poly.pdbx_seq_one_letter_code
_entity_poly.pdbx_strand_id
1 'polypeptide(L)'
;MALNATFNNATLPSWVPSGFQVASGRTTCPRASQVLVRFAIYNAISIAIYLLLGSYHVKRWIKFWLKPGLRYWKFWSGFSSVTLQILGIIVISLLIQRSGFRVDLWQLVQIWAVRPRASWFIGNMIHLRRDLGYMNGALDNIFVEIIVCGLGTVFVGRLAAQALSHPPNLPPFGWYRVACGASLAMLLSTGFEVIFALWIVGRFIETKGKAEARDMDSLRWIARFMIPVTCACSYLIWAAFLYSAEGAYCPGNVKYIDLTWGLVPIFSNLLRIIAEEL
;
A
#
# COMPACT_ATOMS: atom_id res chain seq x y z
N MET A 1 26.51 -21.88 -28.06
CA MET A 1 27.20 -20.58 -28.23
C MET A 1 26.50 -19.58 -27.33
N ALA A 2 27.04 -19.35 -26.13
CA ALA A 2 26.47 -18.43 -25.17
C ALA A 2 26.77 -16.99 -25.62
N LEU A 3 25.74 -16.21 -25.92
CA LEU A 3 25.87 -14.78 -26.15
C LEU A 3 26.24 -14.13 -24.81
N ASN A 4 27.53 -13.81 -24.66
CA ASN A 4 28.03 -12.85 -23.68
C ASN A 4 27.44 -11.47 -24.02
N ALA A 5 26.21 -11.22 -23.59
CA ALA A 5 25.70 -9.86 -23.51
C ALA A 5 26.41 -9.19 -22.32
N THR A 6 27.33 -8.27 -22.60
CA THR A 6 27.84 -7.31 -21.63
C THR A 6 26.70 -6.38 -21.24
N PHE A 7 26.03 -6.72 -20.14
CA PHE A 7 25.01 -5.87 -19.54
C PHE A 7 25.69 -4.64 -18.95
N ASN A 8 25.40 -3.45 -19.48
CA ASN A 8 25.73 -2.21 -18.78
C ASN A 8 24.95 -2.22 -17.46
N ASN A 9 25.64 -2.51 -16.37
CA ASN A 9 25.13 -2.33 -15.01
C ASN A 9 24.67 -0.88 -14.91
N ALA A 10 23.36 -0.62 -14.97
CA ALA A 10 22.81 0.67 -14.60
C ALA A 10 23.19 0.87 -13.13
N THR A 11 24.21 1.68 -12.89
CA THR A 11 24.66 2.02 -11.54
C THR A 11 23.56 2.83 -10.90
N LEU A 12 22.78 2.20 -10.02
CA LEU A 12 21.80 2.93 -9.22
C LEU A 12 22.52 4.06 -8.46
N PRO A 13 21.86 5.22 -8.31
CA PRO A 13 22.45 6.31 -7.57
C PRO A 13 22.69 5.90 -6.11
N SER A 14 23.78 6.40 -5.53
CA SER A 14 24.33 5.94 -4.25
C SER A 14 23.43 6.15 -3.03
N TRP A 15 22.33 6.90 -3.17
CA TRP A 15 21.35 7.13 -2.12
C TRP A 15 20.22 6.08 -2.09
N VAL A 16 20.16 5.16 -3.06
CA VAL A 16 19.24 4.01 -3.03
C VAL A 16 19.86 2.89 -2.16
N PRO A 17 19.07 2.17 -1.33
CA PRO A 17 19.57 1.12 -0.45
C PRO A 17 20.51 0.11 -1.11
N SER A 18 21.66 -0.16 -0.48
CA SER A 18 22.57 -1.21 -0.93
C SER A 18 21.84 -2.56 -0.84
N GLY A 19 21.96 -3.37 -1.89
CA GLY A 19 21.14 -4.59 -2.06
C GLY A 19 19.90 -4.42 -2.95
N PHE A 20 19.48 -3.19 -3.24
CA PHE A 20 18.48 -2.91 -4.28
C PHE A 20 19.08 -2.76 -5.68
N GLN A 21 20.38 -3.02 -5.86
CA GLN A 21 21.06 -2.96 -7.17
C GLN A 21 20.43 -3.95 -8.15
N VAL A 22 19.77 -3.42 -9.18
CA VAL A 22 19.00 -4.23 -10.12
C VAL A 22 19.74 -4.38 -11.45
N ALA A 23 20.15 -5.59 -11.77
CA ALA A 23 20.40 -5.99 -13.15
C ALA A 23 19.15 -6.71 -13.67
N SER A 24 18.41 -6.11 -14.61
CA SER A 24 17.18 -6.71 -15.13
C SER A 24 17.42 -7.81 -16.16
N GLY A 25 18.60 -7.83 -16.80
CA GLY A 25 18.93 -8.73 -17.90
C GLY A 25 18.01 -8.61 -19.13
N ARG A 26 17.07 -7.66 -19.15
CA ARG A 26 16.07 -7.48 -20.22
C ARG A 26 16.42 -6.30 -21.11
N THR A 27 16.17 -6.46 -22.41
CA THR A 27 16.44 -5.45 -23.45
C THR A 27 15.45 -4.28 -23.44
N THR A 28 14.26 -4.45 -22.84
CA THR A 28 13.24 -3.40 -22.71
C THR A 28 12.60 -3.44 -21.33
N CYS A 29 12.67 -2.34 -20.59
CA CYS A 29 12.05 -2.17 -19.27
C CYS A 29 11.03 -1.02 -19.30
N PRO A 30 9.95 -1.10 -18.50
CA PRO A 30 8.93 -0.06 -18.47
C PRO A 30 9.53 1.25 -17.95
N ARG A 31 9.09 2.37 -18.52
CA ARG A 31 9.47 3.71 -18.03
C ARG A 31 8.83 3.97 -16.67
N ALA A 32 9.46 4.81 -15.84
CA ALA A 32 8.94 5.22 -14.54
C ALA A 32 7.47 5.69 -14.61
N SER A 33 7.14 6.53 -15.60
CA SER A 33 5.78 7.01 -15.83
C SER A 33 4.78 5.88 -16.13
N GLN A 34 5.19 4.83 -16.85
CA GLN A 34 4.31 3.69 -17.14
C GLN A 34 3.98 2.89 -15.87
N VAL A 35 4.95 2.73 -14.96
CA VAL A 35 4.72 2.05 -13.68
C VAL A 35 3.80 2.90 -12.79
N LEU A 36 4.03 4.21 -12.71
CA LEU A 36 3.18 5.13 -11.93
C LEU A 36 1.74 5.18 -12.47
N VAL A 37 1.54 5.21 -13.79
CA VAL A 37 0.20 5.13 -14.41
C VAL A 37 -0.49 3.83 -14.04
N ARG A 38 0.23 2.69 -14.00
CA ARG A 38 -0.35 1.42 -13.55
C ARG A 38 -0.80 1.48 -12.09
N PHE A 39 -0.04 2.13 -11.20
CA PHE A 39 -0.51 2.35 -9.82
C PHE A 39 -1.81 3.14 -9.77
N ALA A 40 -1.93 4.20 -10.58
CA ALA A 40 -3.18 4.96 -10.67
C ALA A 40 -4.34 4.08 -11.16
N ILE A 41 -4.12 3.24 -12.18
CA ILE A 41 -5.12 2.29 -12.70
C ILE A 41 -5.55 1.29 -11.63
N TYR A 42 -4.61 0.66 -10.90
CA TYR A 42 -4.95 -0.30 -9.85
C TYR A 42 -5.76 0.34 -8.72
N ASN A 43 -5.41 1.57 -8.36
CA ASN A 43 -6.13 2.33 -7.36
C ASN A 43 -7.55 2.66 -7.83
N ALA A 44 -7.74 3.07 -9.08
CA ALA A 44 -9.06 3.29 -9.66
C ALA A 44 -9.91 2.01 -9.68
N ILE A 45 -9.33 0.87 -10.07
CA ILE A 45 -10.00 -0.43 -10.06
C ILE A 45 -10.39 -0.82 -8.63
N SER A 46 -9.49 -0.66 -7.66
CA SER A 46 -9.76 -0.94 -6.24
C SER A 46 -10.93 -0.09 -5.71
N ILE A 47 -10.96 1.20 -6.06
CA ILE A 47 -12.08 2.10 -5.72
C ILE A 47 -13.39 1.62 -6.36
N ALA A 48 -13.38 1.29 -7.66
CA ALA A 48 -14.58 0.86 -8.37
C ALA A 48 -15.15 -0.45 -7.78
N ILE A 49 -14.28 -1.44 -7.52
CA ILE A 49 -14.65 -2.70 -6.87
C ILE A 49 -15.21 -2.43 -5.47
N TYR A 50 -14.58 -1.52 -4.72
CA TYR A 50 -15.04 -1.15 -3.40
C TYR A 50 -16.43 -0.48 -3.43
N LEU A 51 -16.65 0.46 -4.34
CA LEU A 51 -17.95 1.13 -4.50
C LEU A 51 -19.05 0.14 -4.88
N LEU A 52 -18.73 -0.84 -5.72
CA LEU A 52 -19.64 -1.89 -6.16
C LEU A 52 -19.93 -2.89 -5.03
N LEU A 53 -18.91 -3.62 -4.55
CA LEU A 53 -19.06 -4.72 -3.58
C LEU A 53 -19.25 -4.24 -2.14
N GLY A 54 -18.87 -2.99 -1.84
CA GLY A 54 -19.08 -2.35 -0.54
C GLY A 54 -20.52 -1.87 -0.35
N SER A 55 -21.27 -1.64 -1.44
CA SER A 55 -22.64 -1.14 -1.39
C SER A 55 -23.57 -2.12 -0.68
N TYR A 56 -24.40 -1.59 0.23
CA TYR A 56 -25.44 -2.38 0.89
C TYR A 56 -26.38 -3.08 -0.11
N HIS A 57 -26.73 -2.42 -1.22
CA HIS A 57 -27.61 -2.98 -2.25
C HIS A 57 -27.02 -4.22 -2.92
N VAL A 58 -25.75 -4.14 -3.32
CA VAL A 58 -25.05 -5.26 -3.95
C VAL A 58 -24.82 -6.38 -2.95
N LYS A 59 -24.42 -6.07 -1.71
CA LYS A 59 -24.30 -7.06 -0.64
C LYS A 59 -25.60 -7.80 -0.40
N ARG A 60 -26.74 -7.08 -0.39
CA ARG A 60 -28.08 -7.69 -0.24
C ARG A 60 -28.43 -8.58 -1.43
N TRP A 61 -28.03 -8.22 -2.65
CA TRP A 61 -28.29 -9.03 -3.84
C TRP A 61 -27.45 -10.31 -3.86
N ILE A 62 -26.15 -10.21 -3.55
CA ILE A 62 -25.25 -11.37 -3.42
C ILE A 62 -25.72 -12.29 -2.28
N LYS A 63 -26.22 -11.70 -1.18
CA LYS A 63 -26.74 -12.42 -0.03
C LYS A 63 -28.23 -12.68 -0.18
N PHE A 64 -28.60 -13.66 -1.01
CA PHE A 64 -29.99 -14.10 -1.19
C PHE A 64 -30.68 -14.63 0.10
N TRP A 65 -29.96 -14.78 1.22
CA TRP A 65 -30.41 -15.49 2.42
C TRP A 65 -30.22 -14.77 3.77
N LEU A 66 -29.77 -13.51 3.81
CA LEU A 66 -29.33 -12.89 5.07
C LEU A 66 -30.22 -11.76 5.58
N LYS A 67 -30.37 -11.74 6.92
CA LYS A 67 -31.19 -10.76 7.63
C LYS A 67 -30.69 -9.34 7.34
N PRO A 68 -31.56 -8.44 6.84
CA PRO A 68 -31.18 -7.06 6.55
C PRO A 68 -30.85 -6.33 7.86
N GLY A 69 -29.65 -5.76 7.96
CA GLY A 69 -29.25 -4.95 9.10
C GLY A 69 -27.88 -4.31 8.96
N LEU A 70 -27.73 -3.12 9.51
CA LEU A 70 -26.45 -2.43 9.66
C LEU A 70 -25.60 -3.13 10.71
N ARG A 71 -24.61 -3.91 10.28
CA ARG A 71 -23.72 -4.63 11.21
C ARG A 71 -22.63 -3.71 11.75
N TYR A 72 -22.17 -4.02 12.96
CA TYR A 72 -20.99 -3.40 13.54
C TYR A 72 -19.73 -3.94 12.85
N TRP A 73 -18.68 -3.11 12.82
CA TRP A 73 -17.39 -3.53 12.31
C TRP A 73 -16.80 -4.62 13.22
N LYS A 74 -16.29 -5.70 12.62
CA LYS A 74 -15.64 -6.80 13.32
C LYS A 74 -14.13 -6.72 13.09
N PHE A 75 -13.35 -6.77 14.16
CA PHE A 75 -11.88 -6.77 14.10
C PHE A 75 -11.31 -7.83 13.14
N TRP A 76 -11.91 -9.03 13.12
CA TRP A 76 -11.52 -10.13 12.23
C TRP A 76 -11.64 -9.80 10.73
N SER A 77 -12.56 -8.91 10.35
CA SER A 77 -12.69 -8.41 8.98
C SER A 77 -11.44 -7.63 8.57
N GLY A 78 -10.97 -6.73 9.44
CA GLY A 78 -9.75 -5.96 9.23
C GLY A 78 -8.53 -6.87 9.13
N PHE A 79 -8.43 -7.85 10.04
CA PHE A 79 -7.34 -8.83 10.03
C PHE A 79 -7.29 -9.64 8.72
N SER A 80 -8.42 -10.16 8.26
CA SER A 80 -8.49 -10.90 6.98
C SER A 80 -8.07 -10.04 5.78
N SER A 81 -8.44 -8.75 5.80
CA SER A 81 -8.05 -7.78 4.77
C SER A 81 -6.54 -7.52 4.79
N VAL A 82 -5.93 -7.39 5.98
CA VAL A 82 -4.47 -7.26 6.17
C VAL A 82 -3.75 -8.48 5.61
N THR A 83 -4.19 -9.70 5.98
CA THR A 83 -3.58 -10.94 5.51
C THR A 83 -3.56 -11.02 3.99
N LEU A 84 -4.68 -10.74 3.32
CA LEU A 84 -4.74 -10.76 1.85
C LEU A 84 -3.81 -9.74 1.20
N GLN A 85 -3.67 -8.54 1.77
CA GLN A 85 -2.77 -7.52 1.23
C GLN A 85 -1.31 -7.92 1.39
N ILE A 86 -0.93 -8.46 2.56
CA ILE A 86 0.42 -8.98 2.80
C ILE A 86 0.72 -10.14 1.84
N LEU A 87 -0.22 -11.08 1.66
CA LEU A 87 -0.07 -12.17 0.70
C LEU A 87 0.10 -11.66 -0.73
N GLY A 88 -0.68 -10.66 -1.14
CA GLY A 88 -0.54 -10.00 -2.44
C GLY A 88 0.85 -9.39 -2.65
N ILE A 89 1.38 -8.69 -1.62
CA ILE A 89 2.74 -8.13 -1.62
C ILE A 89 3.79 -9.23 -1.79
N ILE A 90 3.68 -10.33 -1.03
CA ILE A 90 4.61 -11.46 -1.09
C ILE A 90 4.58 -12.10 -2.48
N VAL A 91 3.38 -12.39 -3.02
CA VAL A 91 3.21 -12.99 -4.35
C VAL A 91 3.85 -12.14 -5.43
N ILE A 92 3.63 -10.82 -5.41
CA ILE A 92 4.25 -9.91 -6.38
C ILE A 92 5.76 -9.85 -6.23
N SER A 93 6.25 -9.82 -4.99
CA SER A 93 7.70 -9.82 -4.72
C SER A 93 8.36 -11.08 -5.29
N LEU A 94 7.73 -12.25 -5.11
CA LEU A 94 8.17 -13.52 -5.69
C LEU A 94 8.10 -13.54 -7.22
N LEU A 95 7.03 -12.99 -7.81
CA LEU A 95 6.88 -12.89 -9.27
C LEU A 95 7.97 -12.01 -9.88
N ILE A 96 8.30 -10.89 -9.23
CA ILE A 96 9.38 -9.99 -9.65
C ILE A 96 10.73 -10.71 -9.56
N GLN A 97 11.02 -11.39 -8.46
CA GLN A 97 12.26 -12.13 -8.29
C GLN A 97 12.42 -13.24 -9.35
N ARG A 98 11.36 -14.02 -9.59
CA ARG A 98 11.33 -15.05 -10.64
C ARG A 98 11.51 -14.50 -12.05
N SER A 99 11.24 -13.22 -12.25
CA SER A 99 11.40 -12.58 -13.55
C SER A 99 12.83 -12.15 -13.89
N GLY A 100 13.79 -12.45 -13.01
CA GLY A 100 15.22 -12.15 -13.17
C GLY A 100 15.71 -10.99 -12.29
N PHE A 101 14.82 -10.37 -11.50
CA PHE A 101 15.15 -9.26 -10.62
C PHE A 101 15.90 -9.76 -9.38
N ARG A 102 17.21 -9.50 -9.32
CA ARG A 102 18.09 -9.98 -8.24
C ARG A 102 18.13 -8.99 -7.07
N VAL A 103 17.07 -8.97 -6.27
CA VAL A 103 17.02 -8.23 -5.00
C VAL A 103 16.52 -9.17 -3.91
N ASP A 104 16.92 -8.90 -2.67
CA ASP A 104 16.43 -9.61 -1.50
C ASP A 104 14.89 -9.56 -1.42
N LEU A 105 14.26 -10.70 -1.11
CA LEU A 105 12.80 -10.81 -1.12
C LEU A 105 12.16 -9.90 -0.08
N TRP A 106 12.79 -9.78 1.09
CA TRP A 106 12.26 -8.96 2.18
C TRP A 106 12.33 -7.48 1.84
N GLN A 107 13.42 -7.04 1.21
CA GLN A 107 13.52 -5.71 0.62
C GLN A 107 12.40 -5.44 -0.41
N LEU A 108 12.11 -6.38 -1.31
CA LEU A 108 10.98 -6.26 -2.25
C LEU A 108 9.63 -6.15 -1.53
N VAL A 109 9.40 -6.95 -0.49
CA VAL A 109 8.18 -6.88 0.31
C VAL A 109 8.02 -5.49 0.93
N GLN A 110 9.09 -4.92 1.49
CA GLN A 110 9.04 -3.60 2.14
C GLN A 110 8.74 -2.47 1.15
N ILE A 111 9.39 -2.42 -0.01
CA ILE A 111 9.12 -1.36 -1.00
C ILE A 111 7.68 -1.43 -1.53
N TRP A 112 7.15 -2.65 -1.73
CA TRP A 112 5.77 -2.87 -2.16
C TRP A 112 4.74 -2.60 -1.06
N ALA A 113 5.14 -2.71 0.21
CA ALA A 113 4.31 -2.28 1.33
C ALA A 113 4.12 -0.75 1.36
N VAL A 114 5.08 0.02 0.86
CA VAL A 114 5.05 1.49 0.70
C VAL A 114 4.39 1.93 -0.62
N ARG A 115 3.72 1.02 -1.35
CA ARG A 115 3.06 1.42 -2.60
C ARG A 115 1.95 2.44 -2.35
N PRO A 116 1.75 3.42 -3.24
CA PRO A 116 0.64 4.37 -3.12
C PRO A 116 -0.69 3.62 -3.25
N ARG A 117 -1.54 3.71 -2.22
CA ARG A 117 -2.84 3.04 -2.14
C ARG A 117 -3.96 4.06 -2.03
N ALA A 118 -5.08 3.78 -2.68
CA ALA A 118 -6.32 4.54 -2.56
C ALA A 118 -7.06 4.32 -1.22
N SER A 119 -6.40 3.77 -0.21
CA SER A 119 -6.94 3.58 1.14
C SER A 119 -7.43 4.90 1.74
N TRP A 120 -6.85 6.05 1.35
CA TRP A 120 -7.34 7.36 1.78
C TRP A 120 -8.75 7.63 1.26
N PHE A 121 -9.01 7.37 -0.03
CA PHE A 121 -10.32 7.61 -0.63
C PHE A 121 -11.36 6.68 -0.03
N ILE A 122 -11.03 5.39 0.07
CA ILE A 122 -11.91 4.37 0.63
C ILE A 122 -12.15 4.62 2.13
N GLY A 123 -11.10 4.97 2.88
CA GLY A 123 -11.19 5.32 4.31
C GLY A 123 -12.05 6.54 4.56
N ASN A 124 -12.00 7.56 3.69
CA ASN A 124 -12.86 8.74 3.80
C ASN A 124 -14.35 8.44 3.59
N MET A 125 -14.71 7.28 3.03
CA MET A 125 -16.11 6.86 2.94
C MET A 125 -16.76 6.57 4.30
N ILE A 126 -15.99 6.56 5.39
CA ILE A 126 -16.52 6.50 6.75
C ILE A 126 -17.43 7.69 7.10
N HIS A 127 -17.31 8.80 6.36
CA HIS A 127 -18.16 9.99 6.50
C HIS A 127 -19.48 9.86 5.73
N LEU A 128 -19.60 8.88 4.84
CA LEU A 128 -20.84 8.63 4.13
C LEU A 128 -21.88 8.04 5.08
N ARG A 129 -23.16 8.20 4.72
CA ARG A 129 -24.26 7.67 5.51
C ARG A 129 -24.10 6.15 5.70
N ARG A 130 -24.32 5.69 6.95
CA ARG A 130 -24.03 4.31 7.37
C ARG A 130 -24.85 3.28 6.58
N ASP A 131 -26.09 3.64 6.24
CA ASP A 131 -27.06 2.88 5.44
C ASP A 131 -26.53 2.48 4.06
N LEU A 132 -25.55 3.20 3.51
CA LEU A 132 -24.92 2.84 2.23
C LEU A 132 -24.00 1.61 2.32
N GLY A 133 -23.63 1.16 3.52
CA GLY A 133 -22.88 -0.09 3.75
C GLY A 133 -21.35 0.02 3.63
N TYR A 134 -20.82 1.22 3.38
CA TYR A 134 -19.38 1.47 3.18
C TYR A 134 -18.56 1.61 4.47
N MET A 135 -19.19 1.75 5.64
CA MET A 135 -18.44 2.05 6.86
C MET A 135 -17.43 0.96 7.25
N ASN A 136 -17.86 -0.32 7.26
CA ASN A 136 -16.99 -1.43 7.66
C ASN A 136 -15.78 -1.59 6.73
N GLY A 137 -16.01 -1.44 5.42
CA GLY A 137 -14.93 -1.54 4.45
C GLY A 137 -13.95 -0.37 4.51
N ALA A 138 -14.41 0.82 4.89
CA ALA A 138 -13.57 1.98 5.10
C ALA A 138 -12.64 1.75 6.29
N LEU A 139 -13.19 1.24 7.40
CA LEU A 139 -12.44 0.85 8.59
C LEU A 139 -11.40 -0.24 8.31
N ASP A 140 -11.76 -1.28 7.54
CA ASP A 140 -10.80 -2.30 7.12
C ASP A 140 -9.64 -1.71 6.31
N ASN A 141 -9.91 -0.76 5.41
CA ASN A 141 -8.86 -0.12 4.61
C ASN A 141 -7.96 0.79 5.45
N ILE A 142 -8.52 1.51 6.43
CA ILE A 142 -7.71 2.27 7.40
C ILE A 142 -6.78 1.31 8.13
N PHE A 143 -7.31 0.21 8.68
CA PHE A 143 -6.53 -0.77 9.42
C PHE A 143 -5.43 -1.42 8.55
N VAL A 144 -5.76 -1.78 7.30
CA VAL A 144 -4.81 -2.28 6.29
C VAL A 144 -3.70 -1.27 6.01
N GLU A 145 -4.03 0.02 5.90
CA GLU A 145 -3.03 1.04 5.61
C GLU A 145 -1.99 1.08 6.73
N ILE A 146 -2.45 1.20 7.97
CA ILE A 146 -1.59 1.34 9.15
C ILE A 146 -0.63 0.15 9.27
N ILE A 147 -1.14 -1.08 9.19
CA ILE A 147 -0.31 -2.28 9.36
C ILE A 147 0.70 -2.43 8.21
N VAL A 148 0.23 -2.31 6.97
CA VAL A 148 1.09 -2.53 5.80
C VAL A 148 2.09 -1.39 5.62
N CYS A 149 1.71 -0.12 5.84
CA CYS A 149 2.69 0.98 5.84
C CYS A 149 3.69 0.81 6.98
N GLY A 150 3.24 0.33 8.14
CA GLY A 150 4.10 -0.08 9.25
C GLY A 150 5.21 -1.04 8.82
N LEU A 151 4.89 -2.08 8.04
CA LEU A 151 5.88 -3.01 7.47
C LEU A 151 6.89 -2.31 6.54
N GLY A 152 6.43 -1.31 5.80
CA GLY A 152 7.25 -0.51 4.88
C GLY A 152 8.22 0.45 5.55
N THR A 153 7.98 0.84 6.80
CA THR A 153 8.77 1.87 7.51
C THR A 153 10.27 1.58 7.57
N VAL A 154 10.67 0.31 7.63
CA VAL A 154 12.10 -0.07 7.64
C VAL A 154 12.79 0.34 6.35
N PHE A 155 12.15 0.13 5.20
CA PHE A 155 12.68 0.58 3.91
C PHE A 155 12.69 2.10 3.82
N VAL A 156 11.62 2.76 4.23
CA VAL A 156 11.52 4.23 4.25
C VAL A 156 12.61 4.86 5.13
N GLY A 157 12.88 4.27 6.30
CA GLY A 157 13.94 4.71 7.21
C GLY A 157 15.33 4.56 6.60
N ARG A 158 15.61 3.42 5.95
CA ARG A 158 16.89 3.22 5.23
C ARG A 158 17.05 4.21 4.09
N LEU A 159 15.99 4.45 3.32
CA LEU A 159 15.98 5.41 2.23
C LEU A 159 16.24 6.84 2.73
N ALA A 160 15.59 7.24 3.82
CA ALA A 160 15.80 8.55 4.46
C ALA A 160 17.26 8.70 4.91
N ALA A 161 17.79 7.71 5.63
CA ALA A 161 19.16 7.74 6.16
C ALA A 161 20.20 7.90 5.03
N GLN A 162 20.02 7.18 3.92
CA GLN A 162 20.94 7.26 2.80
C GLN A 162 20.81 8.54 1.98
N ALA A 163 19.57 9.03 1.80
CA ALA A 163 19.34 10.31 1.15
C ALA A 163 19.95 11.48 1.96
N LEU A 164 19.95 11.38 3.30
CA LEU A 164 20.61 12.34 4.20
C LEU A 164 22.14 12.27 4.13
N SER A 165 22.71 11.07 3.91
CA SER A 165 24.17 10.93 3.74
C SER A 165 24.67 11.36 2.35
N HIS A 166 23.79 11.81 1.45
CA HIS A 166 24.17 12.18 0.09
C HIS A 166 24.84 13.58 0.07
N PRO A 167 25.96 13.78 -0.66
CA PRO A 167 26.75 15.01 -0.56
C PRO A 167 25.97 16.28 -0.97
N PRO A 168 26.22 17.43 -0.31
CA PRO A 168 25.48 18.67 -0.56
C PRO A 168 25.80 19.36 -1.89
N ASN A 169 26.86 18.94 -2.60
CA ASN A 169 27.40 19.62 -3.79
C ASN A 169 26.68 19.29 -5.11
N LEU A 170 25.50 18.68 -5.06
CA LEU A 170 24.68 18.32 -6.22
C LEU A 170 23.60 19.37 -6.49
N PRO A 171 23.01 19.39 -7.71
CA PRO A 171 22.04 20.41 -8.11
C PRO A 171 20.91 20.60 -7.08
N PRO A 172 20.39 21.83 -6.95
CA PRO A 172 19.43 22.20 -5.91
C PRO A 172 18.11 21.42 -5.97
N PHE A 173 17.78 20.82 -7.12
CA PHE A 173 16.64 19.93 -7.28
C PHE A 173 17.11 18.54 -7.70
N GLY A 174 16.82 17.54 -6.87
CA GLY A 174 17.15 16.14 -7.13
C GLY A 174 16.19 15.19 -6.42
N TRP A 175 15.94 14.04 -7.04
CA TRP A 175 15.02 13.01 -6.52
C TRP A 175 15.40 12.53 -5.11
N TYR A 176 16.67 12.63 -4.71
CA TYR A 176 17.12 12.31 -3.35
C TYR A 176 16.51 13.24 -2.28
N ARG A 177 16.35 14.55 -2.56
CA ARG A 177 15.71 15.50 -1.61
C ARG A 177 14.22 15.19 -1.47
N VAL A 178 13.57 14.88 -2.59
CA VAL A 178 12.15 14.45 -2.62
C VAL A 178 11.99 13.16 -1.83
N ALA A 179 12.84 12.16 -2.07
CA ALA A 179 12.83 10.90 -1.34
C ALA A 179 13.06 11.12 0.17
N CYS A 180 14.03 11.95 0.55
CA CYS A 180 14.31 12.27 1.95
C CYS A 180 13.10 12.92 2.63
N GLY A 181 12.57 14.01 2.05
CA GLY A 181 11.45 14.75 2.62
C GLY A 181 10.18 13.89 2.72
N ALA A 182 9.85 13.16 1.64
CA ALA A 182 8.72 12.24 1.64
C ALA A 182 8.90 11.09 2.64
N SER A 183 10.11 10.56 2.80
CA SER A 183 10.38 9.49 3.76
C SER A 183 10.23 9.96 5.20
N LEU A 184 10.76 11.14 5.56
CA LEU A 184 10.60 11.70 6.90
C LEU A 184 9.12 11.99 7.21
N ALA A 185 8.40 12.61 6.27
CA ALA A 185 6.97 12.88 6.43
C ALA A 185 6.16 11.58 6.56
N MET A 186 6.47 10.56 5.76
CA MET A 186 5.81 9.25 5.85
C MET A 186 6.08 8.55 7.18
N LEU A 187 7.32 8.60 7.70
CA LEU A 187 7.67 8.00 8.99
C LEU A 187 6.93 8.67 10.14
N LEU A 188 6.83 10.00 10.13
CA LEU A 188 6.06 10.74 11.13
C LEU A 188 4.57 10.40 11.04
N SER A 189 4.00 10.39 9.83
CA SER A 189 2.59 10.04 9.59
C SER A 189 2.29 8.61 10.06
N THR A 190 3.09 7.63 9.61
CA THR A 190 2.91 6.22 9.95
C THR A 190 3.15 5.96 11.44
N GLY A 191 4.13 6.63 12.05
CA GLY A 191 4.39 6.53 13.48
C GLY A 191 3.20 7.02 14.31
N PHE A 192 2.61 8.16 13.93
CA PHE A 192 1.39 8.66 14.53
C PHE A 192 0.21 7.68 14.35
N GLU A 193 0.01 7.18 13.12
CA GLU A 193 -1.03 6.19 12.79
C GLU A 193 -0.91 4.91 13.63
N VAL A 194 0.30 4.39 13.83
CA VAL A 194 0.56 3.18 14.64
C VAL A 194 0.30 3.43 16.12
N ILE A 195 0.86 4.52 16.68
CA ILE A 195 0.63 4.89 18.09
C ILE A 195 -0.87 5.01 18.36
N PHE A 196 -1.57 5.65 17.44
CA PHE A 196 -3.01 5.82 17.56
C PHE A 196 -3.78 4.50 17.44
N ALA A 197 -3.41 3.62 16.51
CA ALA A 197 -4.03 2.31 16.38
C ALA A 197 -3.86 1.49 17.67
N LEU A 198 -2.67 1.53 18.29
CA LEU A 198 -2.41 0.89 19.58
C LEU A 198 -3.26 1.50 20.69
N TRP A 199 -3.40 2.83 20.72
CA TRP A 199 -4.26 3.53 21.67
C TRP A 199 -5.73 3.12 21.54
N ILE A 200 -6.27 3.04 20.32
CA ILE A 200 -7.64 2.55 20.07
C ILE A 200 -7.80 1.10 20.51
N VAL A 201 -6.84 0.24 20.19
CA VAL A 201 -6.90 -1.19 20.58
C VAL A 201 -6.91 -1.31 22.11
N GLY A 202 -6.08 -0.54 22.82
CA GLY A 202 -6.08 -0.47 24.28
C GLY A 202 -7.46 -0.07 24.83
N ARG A 203 -8.03 1.02 24.30
CA ARG A 203 -9.38 1.48 24.66
C ARG A 203 -10.47 0.44 24.37
N PHE A 204 -10.37 -0.27 23.24
CA PHE A 204 -11.33 -1.32 22.88
C PHE A 204 -11.29 -2.50 23.87
N ILE A 205 -10.09 -2.87 24.34
CA ILE A 205 -9.90 -3.90 25.38
C ILE A 205 -10.51 -3.44 26.71
N GLU A 206 -10.22 -2.21 27.13
CA GLU A 206 -10.74 -1.62 28.38
C GLU A 206 -12.27 -1.53 28.40
N THR A 207 -12.87 -1.14 27.26
CA THR A 207 -14.32 -0.96 27.11
C THR A 207 -15.08 -2.26 26.83
N LYS A 208 -14.41 -3.44 26.88
CA LYS A 208 -14.98 -4.75 26.53
C LYS A 208 -15.64 -4.75 25.14
N GLY A 209 -15.04 -4.05 24.19
CA GLY A 209 -15.47 -3.99 22.81
C GLY A 209 -16.62 -3.01 22.50
N LYS A 210 -16.97 -2.12 23.43
CA LYS A 210 -17.89 -1.02 23.16
C LYS A 210 -17.11 0.17 22.60
N ALA A 211 -17.04 0.28 21.27
CA ALA A 211 -16.47 1.46 20.62
C ALA A 211 -17.30 2.71 21.00
N GLU A 212 -16.66 3.70 21.64
CA GLU A 212 -17.32 4.95 22.00
C GLU A 212 -17.38 5.88 20.78
N ALA A 213 -18.39 6.75 20.71
CA ALA A 213 -18.54 7.73 19.62
C ALA A 213 -17.26 8.58 19.42
N ARG A 214 -16.52 8.83 20.52
CA ARG A 214 -15.24 9.55 20.53
C ARG A 214 -14.12 8.81 19.77
N ASP A 215 -14.12 7.49 19.78
CA ASP A 215 -13.13 6.68 19.04
C ASP A 215 -13.39 6.79 17.54
N MET A 216 -14.66 6.88 17.14
CA MET A 216 -15.05 7.05 15.74
C MET A 216 -14.67 8.41 15.16
N ASP A 217 -14.80 9.49 15.93
CA ASP A 217 -14.38 10.82 15.48
C ASP A 217 -12.87 10.93 15.31
N SER A 218 -12.13 10.22 16.15
CA SER A 218 -10.67 10.16 16.06
C SER A 218 -10.22 9.39 14.81
N LEU A 219 -10.91 8.28 14.47
CA LEU A 219 -10.67 7.53 13.22
C LEU A 219 -10.97 8.35 11.96
N ARG A 220 -12.04 9.17 12.00
CA ARG A 220 -12.38 10.09 10.91
C ARG A 220 -11.27 11.10 10.65
N TRP A 221 -10.67 11.63 11.71
CA TRP A 221 -9.56 12.57 11.60
C TRP A 221 -8.34 11.94 10.91
N ILE A 222 -7.97 10.72 11.31
CA ILE A 222 -6.86 10.00 10.66
C ILE A 222 -7.13 9.75 9.19
N ALA A 223 -8.32 9.25 8.87
CA ALA A 223 -8.71 9.00 7.49
C ALA A 223 -8.65 10.27 6.63
N ARG A 224 -8.98 11.42 7.21
CA ARG A 224 -9.04 12.71 6.51
C ARG A 224 -7.67 13.36 6.31
N PHE A 225 -6.72 13.17 7.22
CA PHE A 225 -5.47 13.93 7.21
C PHE A 225 -4.22 13.06 7.08
N MET A 226 -4.08 12.01 7.88
CA MET A 226 -2.85 11.21 7.91
C MET A 226 -2.75 10.26 6.72
N ILE A 227 -3.83 9.54 6.40
CA ILE A 227 -3.81 8.59 5.27
C ILE A 227 -3.53 9.28 3.92
N PRO A 228 -4.10 10.47 3.61
CA PRO A 228 -3.70 11.21 2.41
C PRO A 228 -2.22 11.61 2.39
N VAL A 229 -1.65 12.02 3.55
CA VAL A 229 -0.22 12.34 3.66
C VAL A 229 0.62 11.09 3.39
N THR A 230 0.28 9.96 4.01
CA THR A 230 0.94 8.67 3.79
C THR A 230 0.86 8.24 2.33
N CYS A 231 -0.29 8.41 1.67
CA CYS A 231 -0.47 8.13 0.25
C CYS A 231 0.38 9.04 -0.66
N ALA A 232 0.38 10.36 -0.40
CA ALA A 232 1.16 11.31 -1.17
C ALA A 232 2.67 11.04 -1.03
N CYS A 233 3.15 10.78 0.19
CA CYS A 233 4.54 10.45 0.44
C CYS A 233 4.93 9.11 -0.22
N SER A 234 4.07 8.09 -0.13
CA SER A 234 4.27 6.81 -0.82
C SER A 234 4.44 6.99 -2.34
N TYR A 235 3.61 7.86 -2.95
CA TYR A 235 3.72 8.18 -4.37
C TYR A 235 5.06 8.88 -4.70
N LEU A 236 5.46 9.86 -3.89
CA LEU A 236 6.73 10.58 -4.06
C LEU A 236 7.95 9.66 -3.88
N ILE A 237 7.93 8.76 -2.90
CA ILE A 237 8.98 7.76 -2.67
C ILE A 237 9.10 6.83 -3.87
N TRP A 238 7.98 6.30 -4.38
CA TRP A 238 7.97 5.45 -5.57
C TRP A 238 8.40 6.19 -6.82
N ALA A 239 7.96 7.44 -7.01
CA ALA A 239 8.41 8.27 -8.13
C ALA A 239 9.92 8.48 -8.07
N ALA A 240 10.44 8.93 -6.91
CA ALA A 240 11.86 9.13 -6.71
C ALA A 240 12.65 7.84 -6.97
N PHE A 241 12.20 6.71 -6.44
CA PHE A 241 12.81 5.41 -6.70
C PHE A 241 12.83 5.05 -8.21
N LEU A 242 11.68 5.14 -8.89
CA LEU A 242 11.55 4.75 -10.29
C LEU A 242 12.34 5.66 -11.25
N TYR A 243 12.30 6.97 -11.03
CA TYR A 243 13.05 7.92 -11.85
C TYR A 243 14.56 7.81 -11.64
N SER A 244 14.98 7.41 -10.43
CA SER A 244 16.40 7.25 -10.10
C SER A 244 16.95 5.89 -10.49
N ALA A 245 16.07 4.91 -10.66
CA ALA A 245 16.44 3.61 -11.18
C ALA A 245 16.70 3.60 -12.69
N GLU A 246 16.30 4.63 -13.45
CA GLU A 246 16.57 4.81 -14.89
C GLU A 246 16.44 3.53 -15.75
N GLY A 247 15.38 2.74 -15.53
CA GLY A 247 15.12 1.50 -16.26
C GLY A 247 15.81 0.24 -15.71
N ALA A 248 16.65 0.36 -14.67
CA ALA A 248 17.13 -0.75 -13.87
C ALA A 248 15.96 -1.48 -13.18
N TYR A 249 14.91 -0.74 -12.77
CA TYR A 249 13.69 -1.35 -12.26
C TYR A 249 12.88 -2.02 -13.39
N CYS A 250 12.93 -3.35 -13.44
CA CYS A 250 12.30 -4.13 -14.50
C CYS A 250 11.47 -5.30 -13.94
N PRO A 251 10.26 -5.01 -13.43
CA PRO A 251 9.37 -6.05 -12.92
C PRO A 251 8.86 -6.85 -14.12
N GLY A 252 9.43 -8.02 -14.40
CA GLY A 252 9.37 -8.64 -15.72
C GLY A 252 7.99 -8.72 -16.38
N ASN A 253 7.19 -9.76 -16.13
CA ASN A 253 5.86 -9.84 -16.75
C ASN A 253 4.83 -9.07 -15.91
N VAL A 254 4.66 -7.79 -16.27
CA VAL A 254 3.72 -6.86 -15.66
C VAL A 254 2.26 -7.36 -15.62
N LYS A 255 1.86 -8.27 -16.51
CA LYS A 255 0.48 -8.82 -16.55
C LYS A 255 0.12 -9.55 -15.25
N TYR A 256 1.06 -10.28 -14.64
CA TYR A 256 0.78 -11.00 -13.39
C TYR A 256 0.68 -10.05 -12.19
N ILE A 257 1.42 -8.94 -12.23
CA ILE A 257 1.33 -7.88 -11.23
C ILE A 257 -0.03 -7.18 -11.34
N ASP A 258 -0.46 -6.88 -12.57
CA ASP A 258 -1.79 -6.31 -12.85
C ASP A 258 -2.89 -7.23 -12.32
N LEU A 259 -2.81 -8.53 -12.65
CA LEU A 259 -3.80 -9.53 -12.24
C LEU A 259 -3.85 -9.65 -10.71
N THR A 260 -2.70 -9.73 -10.05
CA THR A 260 -2.65 -9.84 -8.58
C THR A 260 -3.32 -8.64 -7.93
N TRP A 261 -3.00 -7.42 -8.37
CA TRP A 261 -3.61 -6.21 -7.80
C TRP A 261 -5.07 -5.99 -8.19
N GLY A 262 -5.53 -6.53 -9.32
CA GLY A 262 -6.95 -6.56 -9.66
C GLY A 262 -7.73 -7.55 -8.80
N LEU A 263 -7.15 -8.69 -8.45
CA LEU A 263 -7.80 -9.76 -7.70
C LEU A 263 -7.86 -9.51 -6.19
N VAL A 264 -6.81 -8.94 -5.60
CA VAL A 264 -6.77 -8.64 -4.14
C VAL A 264 -8.02 -7.89 -3.66
N PRO A 265 -8.44 -6.74 -4.25
CA PRO A 265 -9.63 -6.04 -3.79
C PRO A 265 -10.92 -6.84 -3.97
N ILE A 266 -11.02 -7.71 -4.99
CA ILE A 266 -12.18 -8.60 -5.18
C ILE A 266 -12.24 -9.60 -4.02
N PHE A 267 -11.15 -10.33 -3.79
CA PHE A 267 -11.10 -11.34 -2.72
C PHE A 267 -11.24 -10.71 -1.34
N SER A 268 -10.65 -9.54 -1.08
CA SER A 268 -10.81 -8.84 0.20
C SER A 268 -12.26 -8.46 0.46
N ASN A 269 -12.98 -7.94 -0.54
CA ASN A 269 -14.39 -7.60 -0.37
C ASN A 269 -15.28 -8.85 -0.23
N LEU A 270 -15.00 -9.93 -0.97
CA LEU A 270 -15.73 -11.20 -0.83
C LEU A 270 -15.49 -11.87 0.53
N LEU A 271 -14.23 -11.96 0.98
CA LEU A 271 -13.92 -12.49 2.31
C LEU A 271 -14.53 -11.65 3.41
N ARG A 272 -14.57 -10.32 3.28
CA ARG A 272 -15.28 -9.45 4.22
C ARG A 272 -16.76 -9.79 4.29
N ILE A 273 -17.42 -9.96 3.15
CA ILE A 273 -18.83 -10.33 3.08
C ILE A 273 -19.08 -11.65 3.85
N ILE A 274 -18.14 -12.60 3.80
CA ILE A 274 -18.18 -13.87 4.53
C ILE A 274 -17.83 -13.69 6.02
N ALA A 275 -16.77 -12.96 6.35
CA ALA A 275 -16.30 -12.74 7.71
C ALA A 275 -17.27 -11.89 8.56
N GLU A 276 -18.08 -11.04 7.92
CA GLU A 276 -19.19 -10.36 8.61
C GLU A 276 -20.24 -11.36 9.14
N GLU A 277 -20.32 -12.59 8.60
CA GLU A 277 -21.25 -13.65 9.00
C GLU A 277 -20.78 -14.53 10.15
N LEU A 278 -19.47 -14.75 10.28
CA LEU A 278 -18.85 -15.51 11.37
C LEU A 278 -18.74 -14.64 12.63
#